data_AF-A0A4Y3RX04-F1
#
_entry.id   AF-A0A4Y3RX04-F1
#
_cell.length_a   1.000
_cell.length_b   1.000
_cell.length_c   1.000
_cell.angle_alpha   90.00
_cell.angle_beta   90.00
_cell.angle_gamma   90.00
#
_symmetry.space_group_name_H-M   'P 1'
#
loop_
_entity.id
_entity.type
_entity.pdbx_description
1 polymer ?
#
loop_
_entity_poly.entity_id
_entity_poly.type
_entity_poly.pdbx_seq_one_letter_code
_entity_poly.pdbx_strand_id
1 'polypeptide(L)'
;MFPARVLAGASLALVTLALSGCSSLLCTDSTAERGEAGVRVQVENSYGQLLGVTAEVVDWRLEPHPQVPSEGDRVHFRYRFVAADERSGPAVDACAVDKERKALGCQTVYSSQAFGPDGPLSGDDWLAVEHPEQVAGVLFIPNDQSYDGRTCEADIKDGGGTHPPETPSRGDQL
;
A
#
# COMPACT_ATOMS: atom_id res chain seq x y z
N MET A 1 51.63 -5.13 -72.47
CA MET A 1 51.72 -6.58 -72.77
C MET A 1 50.88 -7.33 -71.74
N PHE A 2 49.94 -8.15 -72.22
CA PHE A 2 49.07 -9.12 -71.52
C PHE A 2 49.88 -10.21 -70.78
N PRO A 3 49.31 -11.11 -69.92
CA PRO A 3 47.90 -11.58 -69.80
C PRO A 3 47.32 -11.47 -68.37
N ALA A 4 46.01 -11.46 -68.09
CA ALA A 4 44.85 -12.28 -68.45
C ALA A 4 44.69 -13.60 -67.64
N ARG A 5 43.45 -13.78 -67.11
CA ARG A 5 42.67 -15.00 -66.78
C ARG A 5 42.48 -15.33 -65.27
N VAL A 6 41.26 -15.19 -64.70
CA VAL A 6 40.05 -16.10 -64.69
C VAL A 6 40.16 -17.09 -63.51
N LEU A 7 39.18 -17.47 -62.67
CA LEU A 7 37.72 -17.33 -62.55
C LEU A 7 37.29 -17.83 -61.13
N ALA A 8 36.09 -17.41 -60.71
CA ALA A 8 35.04 -18.19 -60.02
C ALA A 8 35.16 -18.63 -58.53
N GLY A 9 34.00 -18.55 -57.86
CA GLY A 9 33.69 -19.22 -56.59
C GLY A 9 33.10 -18.26 -55.54
N ALA A 10 31.87 -17.79 -55.69
CA ALA A 10 30.61 -18.43 -55.24
C ALA A 10 30.26 -18.20 -53.75
N SER A 11 29.02 -17.72 -53.58
CA SER A 11 28.10 -17.98 -52.46
C SER A 11 28.06 -17.02 -51.26
N LEU A 12 27.00 -16.18 -51.30
CA LEU A 12 25.97 -15.99 -50.28
C LEU A 12 26.40 -16.11 -48.80
N ALA A 13 26.47 -14.96 -48.14
CA ALA A 13 26.13 -14.86 -46.73
C ALA A 13 24.98 -13.85 -46.57
N LEU A 14 23.78 -14.38 -46.40
CA LEU A 14 22.60 -13.67 -45.91
C LEU A 14 22.93 -13.19 -44.48
N VAL A 15 23.17 -11.89 -44.29
CA VAL A 15 23.32 -11.33 -42.94
C VAL A 15 21.94 -10.89 -42.47
N THR A 16 21.27 -11.74 -41.70
CA THR A 16 20.14 -11.36 -40.86
C THR A 16 20.65 -10.48 -39.72
N LEU A 17 20.58 -9.17 -39.88
CA LEU A 17 20.67 -8.21 -38.78
C LEU A 17 19.42 -8.37 -37.92
N ALA A 18 19.50 -9.26 -36.92
CA ALA A 18 18.61 -9.26 -35.80
C ALA A 18 18.83 -7.95 -35.03
N LEU A 19 17.92 -6.97 -35.20
CA LEU A 19 17.83 -5.88 -34.23
C LEU A 19 17.37 -6.46 -32.91
N SER A 20 18.35 -6.72 -32.04
CA SER A 20 18.19 -6.85 -30.61
C SER A 20 17.60 -5.54 -30.06
N GLY A 21 16.28 -5.51 -29.90
CA GLY A 21 15.62 -4.53 -29.06
C GLY A 21 15.92 -4.86 -27.60
N CYS A 22 17.05 -4.37 -27.08
CA CYS A 22 17.27 -4.26 -25.66
C CYS A 22 16.30 -3.22 -25.09
N SER A 23 15.12 -3.64 -24.65
CA SER A 23 14.29 -2.84 -23.73
C SER A 23 14.76 -3.08 -22.30
N SER A 24 16.01 -2.73 -22.02
CA SER A 24 16.52 -2.63 -20.64
C SER A 24 16.14 -1.26 -20.08
N LEU A 25 14.86 -1.08 -19.77
CA LEU A 25 14.39 -0.04 -18.86
C LEU A 25 13.77 -0.80 -17.69
N LEU A 26 14.58 -1.05 -16.67
CA LEU A 26 14.10 -1.49 -15.36
C LEU A 26 13.01 -0.49 -14.94
N CYS A 27 11.75 -0.93 -14.94
CA CYS A 27 10.73 -0.25 -14.17
C CYS A 27 11.20 -0.37 -12.72
N THR A 28 11.59 0.75 -12.13
CA THR A 28 11.88 0.77 -10.71
C THR A 28 10.52 0.89 -10.04
N ASP A 29 10.10 -0.16 -9.36
CA ASP A 29 8.98 -0.10 -8.44
C ASP A 29 9.31 0.97 -7.39
N SER A 30 8.47 2.01 -7.30
CA SER A 30 8.62 3.05 -6.29
C SER A 30 7.42 2.97 -5.37
N THR A 31 7.64 2.43 -4.18
CA THR A 31 6.68 2.52 -3.09
C THR A 31 6.55 3.99 -2.68
N ALA A 32 5.32 4.49 -2.56
CA ALA A 32 5.11 5.84 -2.05
C ALA A 32 5.51 5.93 -0.57
N GLU A 33 5.92 7.12 -0.15
CA GLU A 33 6.26 7.39 1.24
C GLU A 33 5.00 7.38 2.11
N ARG A 34 5.12 6.90 3.34
CA ARG A 34 4.04 6.97 4.32
C ARG A 34 3.81 8.42 4.72
N GLY A 35 2.56 8.86 4.73
CA GLY A 35 2.23 10.15 5.33
C GLY A 35 2.30 10.09 6.86
N GLU A 36 2.11 11.25 7.49
CA GLU A 36 2.25 11.40 8.94
C GLU A 36 1.17 10.63 9.71
N ALA A 37 1.59 9.76 10.63
CA ALA A 37 0.66 9.00 11.45
C ALA A 37 -0.04 9.88 12.51
N GLY A 38 -1.33 9.65 12.72
CA GLY A 38 -2.10 10.43 13.68
C GLY A 38 -3.41 9.76 14.11
N VAL A 39 -3.98 10.25 15.21
CA VAL A 39 -5.33 9.85 15.66
C VAL A 39 -6.38 10.32 14.64
N ARG A 40 -6.09 11.41 13.93
CA ARG A 40 -6.93 11.97 12.87
C ARG A 40 -6.04 12.36 11.70
N VAL A 41 -6.30 11.78 10.54
CA VAL A 41 -5.49 11.98 9.32
C VAL A 41 -6.39 12.27 8.13
N GLN A 42 -5.87 13.06 7.20
CA GLN A 42 -6.48 13.19 5.88
C GLN A 42 -6.01 12.04 5.01
N VAL A 43 -6.91 11.36 4.33
CA VAL A 43 -6.53 10.28 3.42
C VAL A 43 -5.85 10.89 2.21
N GLU A 44 -4.65 10.41 1.92
CA GLU A 44 -3.83 10.78 0.78
C GLU A 44 -3.72 9.58 -0.17
N ASN A 45 -3.74 9.80 -1.48
CA ASN A 45 -3.43 8.73 -2.43
C ASN A 45 -1.93 8.41 -2.50
N SER A 46 -1.57 7.46 -3.35
CA SER A 46 -0.17 7.06 -3.58
C SER A 46 0.74 8.19 -4.06
N TYR A 47 0.19 9.34 -4.50
CA TYR A 47 0.94 10.53 -4.89
C TYR A 47 1.00 11.61 -3.79
N GLY A 48 0.53 11.31 -2.57
CA GLY A 48 0.43 12.27 -1.47
C GLY A 48 -0.68 13.32 -1.66
N GLN A 49 -1.65 13.06 -2.54
CA GLN A 49 -2.75 14.00 -2.80
C GLN A 49 -3.93 13.71 -1.88
N LEU A 50 -4.41 14.74 -1.19
CA LEU A 50 -5.57 14.65 -0.30
C LEU A 50 -6.85 14.30 -1.07
N LEU A 51 -7.56 13.28 -0.61
CA LEU A 51 -8.84 12.83 -1.18
C LEU A 51 -10.06 13.56 -0.61
N GLY A 52 -9.84 14.50 0.33
CA GLY A 52 -10.94 15.19 1.02
C GLY A 52 -11.67 14.32 2.05
N VAL A 53 -11.15 13.11 2.32
CA VAL A 53 -11.65 12.18 3.33
C VAL A 53 -10.78 12.29 4.58
N THR A 54 -11.41 12.33 5.76
CA THR A 54 -10.70 12.28 7.04
C THR A 54 -10.95 10.93 7.71
N ALA A 55 -9.90 10.19 8.06
CA ALA A 55 -9.99 9.03 8.94
C ALA A 55 -9.64 9.42 10.37
N GLU A 56 -10.40 8.92 11.35
CA GLU A 56 -10.21 9.24 12.77
C GLU A 56 -10.43 8.03 13.66
N VAL A 57 -9.48 7.79 14.57
CA VAL A 57 -9.65 6.89 15.72
C VAL A 57 -10.47 7.64 16.76
N VAL A 58 -11.67 7.15 17.03
CA VAL A 58 -12.63 7.78 17.94
C VAL A 58 -12.38 7.38 19.39
N ASP A 59 -12.05 6.10 19.61
CA ASP A 59 -11.83 5.52 20.93
C ASP A 59 -11.02 4.22 20.77
N TRP A 60 -10.33 3.80 21.82
CA TRP A 60 -9.69 2.48 21.87
C TRP A 60 -9.53 1.98 23.30
N ARG A 61 -9.46 0.66 23.45
CA ARG A 61 -9.24 -0.01 24.74
C ARG A 61 -8.63 -1.39 24.57
N LEU A 62 -7.99 -1.86 25.63
CA LEU A 62 -7.59 -3.27 25.76
C LEU A 62 -8.74 -4.05 26.39
N GLU A 63 -9.20 -5.09 25.70
CA GLU A 63 -10.19 -6.01 26.26
C GLU A 63 -10.14 -7.38 25.56
N PRO A 64 -10.69 -8.44 26.18
CA PRO A 64 -10.73 -9.76 25.54
C PRO A 64 -11.64 -9.75 24.29
N HIS A 65 -11.16 -10.35 23.20
CA HIS A 65 -11.95 -10.45 21.98
C HIS A 65 -13.19 -11.35 22.19
N PRO A 66 -14.43 -10.90 21.90
CA PRO A 66 -15.65 -11.64 22.21
C PRO A 66 -15.71 -13.05 21.60
N GLN A 67 -15.12 -13.23 20.41
CA GLN A 67 -15.12 -14.52 19.71
C GLN A 67 -13.97 -15.45 20.11
N VAL A 68 -12.87 -14.91 20.67
CA VAL A 68 -11.68 -15.69 21.06
C VAL A 68 -11.11 -15.22 22.41
N PRO A 69 -11.91 -15.20 23.48
CA PRO A 69 -11.52 -14.59 24.76
C PRO A 69 -10.34 -15.31 25.44
N SER A 70 -10.07 -16.57 25.08
CA SER A 70 -8.93 -17.35 25.60
C SER A 70 -7.57 -16.85 25.13
N GLU A 71 -7.52 -16.01 24.09
CA GLU A 71 -6.28 -15.44 23.58
C GLU A 71 -5.83 -14.18 24.34
N GLY A 72 -6.60 -13.76 25.35
CA GLY A 72 -6.31 -12.60 26.18
C GLY A 72 -6.79 -11.29 25.56
N ASP A 73 -6.23 -10.19 26.03
CA ASP A 73 -6.61 -8.85 25.62
C ASP A 73 -6.11 -8.55 24.20
N ARG A 74 -6.96 -7.90 23.41
CA ARG A 74 -6.64 -7.33 22.11
C ARG A 74 -6.97 -5.83 22.13
N VAL A 75 -6.43 -5.10 21.17
CA VAL A 75 -6.74 -3.67 21.03
C VAL A 75 -8.06 -3.54 20.25
N HIS A 76 -9.14 -3.22 20.94
CA HIS A 76 -10.39 -2.83 20.31
C HIS A 76 -10.37 -1.33 20.06
N PHE A 77 -10.63 -0.90 18.84
CA PHE A 77 -10.69 0.51 18.50
C PHE A 77 -11.90 0.81 17.62
N ARG A 78 -12.44 2.01 17.82
CA ARG A 78 -13.54 2.57 17.05
C ARG A 78 -13.01 3.65 16.14
N TYR A 79 -13.56 3.72 14.94
CA TYR A 79 -13.10 4.67 13.95
C TYR A 79 -14.24 5.23 13.11
N ARG A 80 -13.94 6.31 12.39
CA ARG A 80 -14.84 6.87 11.39
C ARG A 80 -14.08 7.46 10.20
N PHE A 81 -14.72 7.42 9.04
CA PHE A 81 -14.35 8.14 7.84
C PHE A 81 -15.37 9.26 7.59
N VAL A 82 -14.89 10.49 7.55
CA VAL A 82 -15.68 11.69 7.25
C VAL A 82 -15.54 12.03 5.78
N ALA A 83 -16.67 12.31 5.11
CA ALA A 83 -16.75 12.64 3.69
C ALA A 83 -16.30 11.53 2.72
N ALA A 84 -16.09 10.30 3.19
CA ALA A 84 -15.98 9.14 2.32
C ALA A 84 -17.35 8.82 1.70
N ASP A 85 -17.38 8.53 0.40
CA ASP A 85 -18.57 7.99 -0.26
C ASP A 85 -18.57 6.46 -0.15
N GLU A 86 -19.74 5.82 -0.22
CA GLU A 86 -19.89 4.35 -0.06
C GLU A 86 -19.23 3.51 -1.17
N ARG A 87 -18.78 4.14 -2.27
CA ARG A 87 -18.23 3.49 -3.47
C ARG A 87 -16.72 3.67 -3.61
N SER A 88 -16.20 4.82 -3.20
CA SER A 88 -14.79 5.07 -2.95
C SER A 88 -14.44 4.19 -1.75
N GLY A 89 -13.42 3.34 -1.87
CA GLY A 89 -13.01 2.48 -0.78
C GLY A 89 -11.73 2.97 -0.09
N PRO A 90 -11.55 4.28 0.24
CA PRO A 90 -10.33 4.73 0.85
C PRO A 90 -10.02 3.93 2.09
N ALA A 91 -8.73 3.69 2.28
CA ALA A 91 -8.22 2.93 3.39
C ALA A 91 -7.17 3.73 4.16
N VAL A 92 -6.85 3.25 5.35
CA VAL A 92 -5.70 3.67 6.15
C VAL A 92 -5.12 2.45 6.85
N ASP A 93 -3.82 2.50 7.19
CA ASP A 93 -3.25 1.50 8.09
C ASP A 93 -3.49 1.92 9.54
N ALA A 94 -4.15 1.04 10.30
CA ALA A 94 -4.38 1.17 11.73
C ALA A 94 -3.28 0.44 12.49
N CYS A 95 -2.53 1.18 13.30
CA CYS A 95 -1.40 0.65 14.06
C CYS A 95 -1.59 0.85 15.55
N ALA A 96 -1.50 -0.23 16.32
CA ALA A 96 -1.27 -0.14 17.76
C ALA A 96 0.19 0.26 17.98
N VAL A 97 0.44 1.26 18.83
CA VAL A 97 1.78 1.81 19.05
C VAL A 97 2.17 1.82 20.51
N ASP A 98 3.48 1.76 20.77
CA ASP A 98 4.03 2.03 22.09
C ASP A 98 4.16 3.53 22.39
N LYS A 99 4.65 3.87 23.59
CA LYS A 99 4.88 5.25 24.03
C LYS A 99 5.89 6.03 23.18
N GLU A 100 6.72 5.33 22.42
CA GLU A 100 7.72 5.90 21.50
C GLU A 100 7.17 6.01 20.08
N ARG A 101 5.89 5.68 19.86
CA ARG A 101 5.22 5.61 18.56
C ARG A 101 5.81 4.54 17.62
N LYS A 102 6.32 3.43 18.17
CA LYS A 102 6.68 2.27 17.37
C LYS A 102 5.50 1.34 17.17
N ALA A 103 5.35 0.81 15.97
CA ALA A 103 4.30 -0.15 15.64
C ALA A 103 4.45 -1.46 16.43
N LEU A 104 3.39 -1.87 17.13
CA LEU A 104 3.28 -3.17 17.83
C LEU A 104 2.53 -4.20 16.98
N GLY A 105 1.64 -3.72 16.11
CA GLY A 105 0.90 -4.46 15.11
C GLY A 105 0.03 -3.50 14.30
N CYS A 106 -0.09 -3.75 12.99
CA CYS A 106 -0.84 -2.90 12.07
C CYS A 106 -1.76 -3.74 11.19
N GLN A 107 -2.88 -3.16 10.75
CA GLN A 107 -3.73 -3.73 9.72
C GLN A 107 -4.41 -2.63 8.91
N THR A 108 -4.72 -2.92 7.65
CA THR A 108 -5.46 -1.99 6.80
C THR A 108 -6.96 -1.99 7.13
N VAL A 109 -7.52 -0.80 7.29
CA VAL A 109 -8.95 -0.58 7.52
C VAL A 109 -9.52 0.15 6.31
N TYR A 110 -10.59 -0.40 5.74
CA TYR A 110 -11.26 0.19 4.58
C TYR A 110 -12.53 0.91 5.02
N SER A 111 -12.78 2.08 4.46
CA SER A 111 -14.04 2.81 4.66
C SER A 111 -15.28 2.00 4.30
N SER A 112 -15.18 1.04 3.37
CA SER A 112 -16.26 0.12 2.99
C SER A 112 -16.63 -0.90 4.08
N GLN A 113 -15.76 -1.10 5.09
CA GLN A 113 -16.06 -1.91 6.28
C GLN A 113 -16.85 -1.13 7.32
N ALA A 114 -16.89 0.20 7.20
CA ALA A 114 -17.62 1.08 8.09
C ALA A 114 -19.04 1.32 7.57
N PHE A 115 -20.03 1.17 8.44
CA PHE A 115 -21.45 1.25 8.09
C PHE A 115 -22.17 2.22 9.02
N GLY A 116 -23.04 3.07 8.48
CA GLY A 116 -23.85 3.98 9.28
C GLY A 116 -25.09 4.43 8.52
N PRO A 117 -26.27 4.51 9.17
CA PRO A 117 -27.53 4.71 8.46
C PRO A 117 -27.71 6.09 7.82
N ASP A 118 -27.04 7.15 8.31
CA ASP A 118 -27.15 8.53 7.79
C ASP A 118 -26.03 9.45 8.37
N GLY A 119 -24.76 9.01 8.38
CA GLY A 119 -23.65 9.76 9.02
C GLY A 119 -22.25 9.39 8.51
N PRO A 120 -21.15 9.87 9.14
CA PRO A 120 -19.79 9.42 8.82
C PRO A 120 -19.71 7.90 8.91
N LEU A 121 -19.11 7.25 7.90
CA LEU A 121 -18.93 5.80 7.89
C LEU A 121 -18.13 5.42 9.14
N SER A 122 -18.79 4.80 10.11
CA SER A 122 -18.19 4.45 11.41
C SER A 122 -18.10 2.93 11.56
N GLY A 123 -17.06 2.47 12.25
CA GLY A 123 -16.82 1.06 12.48
C GLY A 123 -16.01 0.81 13.74
N ASP A 124 -15.78 -0.45 14.02
CA ASP A 124 -14.82 -0.91 15.02
C ASP A 124 -14.06 -2.12 14.50
N ASP A 125 -12.87 -2.33 15.05
CA ASP A 125 -12.01 -3.44 14.67
C ASP A 125 -11.03 -3.79 15.81
N TRP A 126 -10.29 -4.88 15.64
CA TRP A 126 -9.46 -5.51 16.65
C TRP A 126 -8.05 -5.77 16.13
N LEU A 127 -7.03 -5.22 16.80
CA LEU A 127 -5.63 -5.56 16.55
C LEU A 127 -5.14 -6.62 17.53
N ALA A 128 -4.59 -7.70 17.00
CA ALA A 128 -3.81 -8.64 17.76
C ALA A 128 -2.38 -8.09 17.95
N VAL A 129 -1.93 -8.01 19.19
CA VAL A 129 -0.58 -7.61 19.56
C VAL A 129 -0.01 -8.62 20.55
N GLU A 130 1.30 -8.86 20.50
CA GLU A 130 1.94 -9.85 21.38
C GLU A 130 2.00 -9.39 22.85
N HIS A 131 2.16 -8.09 23.06
CA HIS A 131 2.28 -7.46 24.37
C HIS A 131 1.27 -6.33 24.52
N PRO A 132 -0.02 -6.63 24.77
CA PRO A 132 -1.08 -5.62 24.91
C PRO A 132 -0.74 -4.52 25.92
N GLU A 133 -0.03 -4.86 27.00
CA GLU A 133 0.39 -3.93 28.04
C GLU A 133 1.35 -2.82 27.58
N GLN A 134 1.96 -2.97 26.39
CA GLN A 134 2.86 -1.98 25.81
C GLN A 134 2.12 -0.94 24.96
N VAL A 135 0.84 -1.19 24.64
CA VAL A 135 0.05 -0.31 23.78
C VAL A 135 -0.25 1.00 24.51
N ALA A 136 0.21 2.10 23.93
CA ALA A 136 -0.03 3.47 24.40
C ALA A 136 -1.06 4.21 23.54
N GLY A 137 -1.40 3.69 22.36
CA GLY A 137 -2.40 4.28 21.48
C GLY A 137 -2.64 3.49 20.20
N VAL A 138 -3.62 3.96 19.43
CA VAL A 138 -3.86 3.53 18.04
C VAL A 138 -3.73 4.76 17.15
N LEU A 139 -2.95 4.64 16.08
CA LEU A 139 -2.75 5.68 15.07
C LEU A 139 -3.15 5.18 13.70
N PHE A 140 -3.63 6.10 12.87
CA PHE A 140 -3.81 5.89 11.44
C PHE A 140 -2.65 6.46 10.65
N ILE A 141 -2.26 5.76 9.60
CA ILE A 141 -1.32 6.24 8.60
C ILE A 141 -2.12 6.55 7.34
N PRO A 142 -2.05 7.79 6.83
CA PRO A 142 -2.76 8.15 5.63
C PRO A 142 -2.09 7.46 4.45
N ASN A 143 -2.85 6.58 3.81
CA ASN A 143 -2.47 5.99 2.55
C ASN A 143 -3.69 5.31 1.95
N ASP A 144 -4.17 5.82 0.83
CA ASP A 144 -5.23 5.17 0.08
C ASP A 144 -4.72 3.85 -0.49
N GLN A 145 -5.03 2.76 0.22
CA GLN A 145 -4.82 1.39 -0.25
C GLN A 145 -5.92 0.97 -1.25
N SER A 146 -6.90 1.84 -1.53
CA SER A 146 -7.84 1.61 -2.61
C SER A 146 -7.10 1.64 -3.95
N TYR A 147 -7.50 0.73 -4.82
CA TYR A 147 -6.80 0.47 -6.07
C TYR A 147 -6.66 1.75 -6.91
N ASP A 148 -5.47 2.32 -6.95
CA ASP A 148 -5.10 3.27 -8.00
C ASP A 148 -5.12 2.49 -9.33
N GLY A 149 -5.98 2.94 -10.24
CA GLY A 149 -6.18 2.31 -11.55
C GLY A 149 -4.86 2.12 -12.31
N ARG A 150 -4.85 1.15 -13.23
CA ARG A 150 -3.68 0.78 -14.06
C ARG A 150 -2.87 1.99 -14.53
N THR A 151 -1.65 2.11 -14.04
CA THR A 151 -0.62 2.90 -14.71
C THR A 151 0.67 2.11 -14.79
N CYS A 152 1.14 1.99 -16.02
CA CYS A 152 2.54 2.08 -16.40
C CYS A 152 2.56 2.46 -17.88
N GLU A 153 3.72 2.51 -18.47
CA GLU A 153 3.92 1.99 -19.83
C GLU A 153 3.55 0.46 -19.99
N ALA A 154 2.70 -0.07 -19.08
CA ALA A 154 1.59 -1.03 -19.21
C ALA A 154 1.82 -2.55 -19.39
N ASP A 155 2.56 -3.21 -18.51
CA ASP A 155 2.24 -4.62 -18.19
C ASP A 155 2.24 -4.87 -16.67
N ILE A 156 1.09 -5.34 -16.16
CA ILE A 156 0.82 -5.75 -14.76
C ILE A 156 1.67 -6.94 -14.33
N LYS A 157 2.31 -7.62 -15.28
CA LYS A 157 3.23 -8.73 -15.01
C LYS A 157 4.63 -8.28 -14.65
N ASP A 158 4.95 -7.00 -14.86
CA ASP A 158 6.31 -6.47 -14.75
C ASP A 158 6.52 -5.54 -13.53
N GLY A 159 5.50 -5.37 -12.68
CA GLY A 159 5.65 -4.74 -11.35
C GLY A 159 6.01 -3.25 -11.34
N GLY A 160 5.68 -2.49 -12.38
CA GLY A 160 5.89 -1.05 -12.40
C GLY A 160 4.71 -0.26 -11.82
N GLY A 161 5.00 0.94 -11.32
CA GLY A 161 4.01 1.94 -10.89
C GLY A 161 4.38 2.58 -9.56
N THR A 162 3.65 3.63 -9.16
CA THR A 162 3.65 4.06 -7.76
C THR A 162 2.62 3.22 -7.02
N HIS A 163 3.08 2.51 -5.99
CA HIS A 163 2.22 1.68 -5.16
C HIS A 163 1.97 2.35 -3.81
N PRO A 164 0.79 2.14 -3.21
CA PRO A 164 0.57 2.51 -1.82
C PRO A 164 1.70 1.95 -0.93
N PRO A 165 2.19 2.71 0.08
CA PRO A 165 3.14 2.20 1.05
C PRO A 165 2.75 0.86 1.65
N GLU A 166 3.78 0.03 1.86
CA GLU A 166 3.63 -1.17 2.67
C GLU A 166 3.20 -0.80 4.09
N THR A 167 2.21 -1.54 4.61
CA THR A 167 1.80 -1.47 6.00
C THR A 167 3.02 -1.61 6.91
N PRO A 168 3.18 -0.78 7.96
CA PRO A 168 4.36 -0.84 8.81
C PRO A 168 4.54 -2.21 9.47
N SER A 169 5.80 -2.60 9.57
CA SER A 169 6.21 -3.78 10.33
C SER A 169 6.33 -3.46 11.81
N ARG A 170 6.27 -4.50 12.65
CA ARG A 170 6.50 -4.35 14.08
C ARG A 170 7.89 -3.74 14.34
N GLY A 171 7.94 -2.71 15.17
CA GLY A 171 9.16 -1.99 15.53
C GLY A 171 9.45 -0.77 14.64
N ASP A 172 8.73 -0.61 13.53
CA ASP A 172 8.83 0.58 12.68
C ASP A 172 8.40 1.83 13.46
N GLN A 173 9.14 2.92 13.26
CA GLN A 173 8.85 4.23 13.85
C GLN A 173 7.79 4.98 13.03
N LEU A 174 6.74 5.45 13.70
CA LEU A 174 5.64 6.25 13.14
C LEU A 174 5.55 7.67 13.72
#